data_AF-A0A6L9EA81-F1
#
_entry.id   AF-A0A6L9EA81-F1
#
_cell.length_a   1.000
_cell.length_b   1.000
_cell.length_c   1.000
_cell.angle_alpha   90.00
_cell.angle_beta   90.00
_cell.angle_gamma   90.00
#
_symmetry.space_group_name_H-M   'P 1'
#
loop_
_entity.id
_entity.type
_entity.pdbx_description
1 polymer ?
#
loop_
_entity_poly.entity_id
_entity_poly.type
_entity_poly.pdbx_seq_one_letter_code
_entity_poly.pdbx_strand_id
1 'polypeptide(L)'
;MENYDQDKLRRARRRVDELKGFYIHFVIYLAVNAFIMVNIFIRSLEDGESFWRFGTFATAFFWGIGVAFHASKVFNLNPFLGKKWEERQIQKYIDKDKEEAEKYQ
;
A
#
# COMPACT_ATOMS: atom_id res chain seq x y z
N MET A 1 0.66 12.74 31.06
CA MET A 1 0.25 13.43 29.82
C MET A 1 1.41 13.52 28.84
N GLU A 2 2.62 13.90 29.27
CA GLU A 2 3.84 13.97 28.45
C GLU A 2 4.13 12.71 27.60
N ASN A 3 3.96 11.51 28.17
CA ASN A 3 4.20 10.24 27.47
C ASN A 3 3.20 9.97 26.32
N TYR A 4 1.95 10.43 26.47
CA TYR A 4 0.89 10.27 25.48
C TYR A 4 1.12 11.14 24.24
N ASP A 5 1.64 12.35 24.42
CA ASP A 5 1.97 13.26 23.33
C ASP A 5 3.22 12.80 22.56
N GLN A 6 4.24 12.28 23.27
CA GLN A 6 5.41 11.65 22.65
C GLN A 6 5.00 10.45 21.78
N ASP A 7 4.08 9.62 22.26
CA ASP A 7 3.55 8.48 21.52
C ASP A 7 2.78 8.87 20.26
N LYS A 8 1.96 9.93 20.33
CA LYS A 8 1.27 10.48 19.16
C LYS A 8 2.26 11.00 18.12
N LEU A 9 3.26 11.77 18.55
CA LEU A 9 4.30 12.31 17.69
C LEU A 9 5.12 11.20 17.02
N ARG A 10 5.47 10.15 17.75
CA ARG A 10 6.18 8.98 17.22
C ARG A 10 5.36 8.27 16.13
N ARG A 11 4.07 8.04 16.36
CA ARG A 11 3.17 7.44 15.36
C ARG A 11 3.04 8.33 14.12
N ALA A 12 2.89 9.64 14.30
CA ALA A 12 2.81 10.59 13.20
C ALA A 12 4.11 10.62 12.36
N ARG A 13 5.29 10.60 12.99
CA ARG A 13 6.59 10.53 12.29
C ARG A 13 6.72 9.25 11.48
N ARG A 14 6.47 8.09 12.11
CA ARG A 14 6.50 6.79 11.43
C ARG A 14 5.59 6.77 10.19
N ARG A 15 4.40 7.37 10.31
CA ARG A 15 3.45 7.50 9.21
C ARG A 15 4.03 8.28 8.03
N VAL A 16 4.70 9.39 8.29
CA VAL A 16 5.36 10.21 7.28
C VAL A 16 6.51 9.46 6.62
N ASP A 17 7.29 8.71 7.38
CA ASP A 17 8.41 7.93 6.86
C ASP A 17 7.93 6.79 5.95
N GLU A 18 6.84 6.10 6.33
CA GLU A 18 6.16 5.10 5.49
C GLU A 18 5.65 5.70 4.16
N LEU A 19 5.05 6.89 4.21
CA LEU A 19 4.60 7.62 3.02
C LEU A 19 5.78 7.98 2.10
N LYS A 20 6.86 8.54 2.66
CA LYS A 20 8.07 8.86 1.90
C LYS A 20 8.67 7.63 1.24
N GLY A 21 8.80 6.53 2.00
CA GLY A 21 9.30 5.25 1.49
C GLY A 21 8.46 4.73 0.32
N PHE A 22 7.13 4.83 0.41
CA PHE A 22 6.25 4.49 -0.71
C PHE A 22 6.47 5.37 -1.93
N TYR A 23 6.50 6.70 -1.78
CA TYR A 23 6.69 7.61 -2.91
C TYR A 23 8.04 7.39 -3.61
N ILE A 24 9.11 7.18 -2.85
CA ILE A 24 10.43 6.87 -3.42
C ILE A 24 10.36 5.57 -4.22
N HIS A 25 9.81 4.51 -3.63
CA HIS A 25 9.66 3.22 -4.32
C HIS A 25 8.81 3.34 -5.59
N PHE A 26 7.71 4.09 -5.53
CA PHE A 26 6.80 4.30 -6.66
C PHE A 26 7.46 5.10 -7.78
N VAL A 27 8.16 6.19 -7.46
CA VAL A 27 8.88 7.00 -8.45
C VAL A 27 9.98 6.19 -9.12
N ILE A 28 10.75 5.41 -8.36
CA ILE A 28 11.78 4.52 -8.93
C ILE A 28 11.14 3.48 -9.85
N TYR A 29 10.03 2.86 -9.41
CA TYR A 29 9.28 1.92 -10.23
C TYR A 29 8.86 2.54 -11.57
N LEU A 30 8.31 3.76 -11.57
CA LEU A 30 7.91 4.47 -12.79
C LEU A 30 9.12 4.79 -13.68
N ALA A 31 10.20 5.34 -13.10
CA ALA A 31 11.39 5.73 -13.84
C ALA A 31 12.06 4.52 -14.53
N VAL A 32 12.23 3.42 -13.81
CA VAL A 32 12.84 2.19 -14.36
C VAL A 32 11.95 1.57 -15.44
N ASN A 33 10.63 1.46 -15.21
CA ASN A 33 9.74 0.89 -16.22
C ASN A 33 9.61 1.77 -17.46
N ALA A 34 9.59 3.10 -17.30
CA ALA A 34 9.62 4.03 -18.43
C ALA A 34 10.92 3.85 -19.24
N PHE A 35 12.07 3.74 -18.58
CA PHE A 35 13.34 3.48 -19.25
C PHE A 35 13.33 2.17 -20.04
N ILE A 36 12.84 1.08 -19.44
CA ILE A 36 12.70 -0.22 -20.10
C ILE A 36 11.77 -0.13 -21.32
N MET A 37 10.59 0.49 -21.17
CA MET A 37 9.62 0.64 -22.25
C MET A 37 10.19 1.46 -23.41
N VAL A 38 10.89 2.56 -23.13
CA VAL A 38 11.55 3.35 -24.19
C VAL A 38 12.60 2.52 -24.92
N ASN A 39 13.39 1.72 -24.20
CA ASN A 39 14.41 0.86 -24.82
C ASN A 39 13.79 -0.21 -25.74
N ILE A 40 12.71 -0.85 -25.27
CA ILE A 40 11.98 -1.84 -26.08
C ILE A 40 11.32 -1.17 -27.27
N PHE A 41 10.77 0.04 -27.10
CA PHE A 41 10.15 0.80 -28.19
C PHE A 41 11.16 1.12 -29.29
N ILE A 42 12.35 1.63 -28.95
CA ILE A 42 13.40 1.92 -29.93
C ILE A 42 13.79 0.66 -30.70
N ARG A 43 14.06 -0.46 -30.00
CA ARG A 43 14.37 -1.75 -30.65
C ARG A 43 13.26 -2.25 -31.55
N SER A 44 11.99 -2.07 -31.15
CA SER A 44 10.84 -2.48 -31.95
C SER A 44 10.73 -1.70 -33.28
N LEU A 45 11.20 -0.45 -33.31
CA LEU A 45 11.27 0.34 -34.55
C LEU A 45 12.41 -0.12 -35.47
N GLU A 46 13.53 -0.57 -34.91
CA GLU A 46 14.70 -1.05 -35.66
C GLU A 46 14.47 -2.45 -36.26
N ASP A 47 13.97 -3.38 -35.45
CA ASP A 47 13.80 -4.79 -35.83
C ASP A 47 12.45 -5.07 -36.53
N GLY A 48 11.54 -4.09 -36.53
CA GLY A 48 10.17 -4.24 -37.03
C GLY A 48 9.27 -5.14 -36.16
N GLU A 49 9.70 -5.47 -34.95
CA GLU A 49 8.89 -6.22 -33.99
C GLU A 49 7.73 -5.39 -33.43
N SER A 50 6.66 -6.07 -32.99
CA SER A 50 5.54 -5.39 -32.32
C SER A 50 5.91 -4.97 -30.90
N PHE A 51 5.82 -3.67 -30.60
CA PHE A 51 5.94 -3.14 -29.24
C PHE A 51 4.84 -3.65 -28.31
N TRP A 52 3.61 -3.83 -28.83
CA TRP A 52 2.40 -4.14 -28.07
C TRP A 52 2.28 -5.63 -27.71
N ARG A 53 3.35 -6.21 -27.18
CA ARG A 53 3.39 -7.61 -26.72
C ARG A 53 3.30 -7.65 -25.21
N PHE A 54 2.67 -8.70 -24.67
CA PHE A 54 2.57 -8.89 -23.22
C PHE A 54 3.93 -8.85 -22.53
N GLY A 55 4.99 -9.38 -23.17
CA GLY A 55 6.36 -9.34 -22.64
C GLY A 55 6.87 -7.92 -22.34
N THR A 56 6.51 -6.93 -23.15
CA THR A 56 6.88 -5.51 -22.94
C THR A 56 6.33 -4.96 -21.62
N PHE A 57 5.14 -5.41 -21.23
CA PHE A 57 4.44 -4.94 -20.04
C PHE A 57 4.57 -5.88 -18.84
N ALA A 58 5.07 -7.11 -19.04
CA ALA A 58 5.12 -8.13 -18.01
C ALA A 58 5.91 -7.67 -16.77
N THR A 59 7.09 -7.08 -16.97
CA THR A 59 7.91 -6.56 -15.85
C THR A 59 7.15 -5.51 -15.05
N ALA A 60 6.56 -4.52 -15.72
CA ALA A 60 5.75 -3.49 -15.07
C ALA A 60 4.56 -4.09 -14.33
N PHE A 61 3.86 -5.04 -14.94
CA PHE A 61 2.70 -5.69 -14.35
C PHE A 61 3.05 -6.43 -13.05
N PHE A 62 4.03 -7.33 -13.08
CA PHE A 62 4.38 -8.13 -11.90
C PHE A 62 5.00 -7.29 -10.78
N TRP A 63 5.82 -6.29 -11.11
CA TRP A 63 6.36 -5.36 -10.11
C TRP A 63 5.26 -4.43 -9.56
N GLY A 64 4.30 -4.05 -10.41
CA GLY A 64 3.15 -3.24 -10.04
C GLY A 64 2.30 -3.90 -8.95
N ILE A 65 2.23 -5.23 -8.90
CA ILE A 65 1.58 -5.97 -7.80
C ILE A 65 2.30 -5.68 -6.47
N GLY A 66 3.64 -5.71 -6.43
CA GLY A 66 4.42 -5.38 -5.23
C GLY A 66 4.22 -3.93 -4.78
N VAL A 67 4.20 -2.99 -5.73
CA VAL A 67 3.88 -1.58 -5.47
C VAL A 67 2.46 -1.44 -4.91
N ALA A 68 1.48 -2.16 -5.44
CA ALA A 68 0.09 -2.14 -4.96
C ALA A 68 -0.04 -2.68 -3.53
N PHE A 69 0.71 -3.73 -3.17
CA PHE A 69 0.78 -4.20 -1.78
C PHE A 69 1.43 -3.17 -0.86
N HIS A 70 2.52 -2.52 -1.29
CA HIS A 70 3.15 -1.45 -0.52
C HIS A 70 2.18 -0.26 -0.33
N ALA A 71 1.46 0.13 -1.38
CA ALA A 71 0.41 1.15 -1.31
C ALA A 71 -0.70 0.74 -0.33
N SER A 72 -1.15 -0.51 -0.39
CA SER A 72 -2.22 -1.01 0.49
C SER A 72 -1.82 -0.93 1.96
N LYS A 73 -0.59 -1.36 2.27
CA LYS A 73 0.00 -1.24 3.62
C LYS A 73 0.16 0.21 4.03
N VAL A 74 0.73 1.05 3.17
CA VAL A 74 0.97 2.45 3.52
C VAL A 74 -0.34 3.17 3.64
N PHE A 75 -1.24 3.20 2.68
CA PHE A 75 -2.48 3.97 2.81
C PHE A 75 -3.53 3.34 3.75
N ASN A 76 -3.22 2.23 4.42
CA ASN A 76 -4.20 1.43 5.15
C ASN A 76 -5.44 1.11 4.30
N LEU A 77 -5.22 0.97 2.98
CA LEU A 77 -6.25 0.52 2.05
C LEU A 77 -6.32 -0.99 2.23
N ASN A 78 -7.00 -1.42 3.28
CA ASN A 78 -7.27 -2.83 3.49
C ASN A 78 -8.42 -3.22 2.53
N PRO A 79 -8.16 -3.91 1.41
CA PRO A 79 -9.17 -4.09 0.36
C PRO A 79 -10.37 -4.94 0.83
N PHE A 80 -10.17 -5.72 1.90
CA PHE A 80 -11.15 -6.65 2.46
C PHE A 80 -11.75 -6.16 3.80
N LEU A 81 -11.02 -5.36 4.58
CA LEU A 81 -11.37 -5.03 5.97
C LEU A 81 -11.21 -3.52 6.19
N GLY A 82 -12.05 -2.72 5.52
CA GLY A 82 -12.04 -1.27 5.68
C GLY A 82 -12.43 -0.82 7.09
N LYS A 83 -12.27 0.48 7.39
CA LYS A 83 -12.62 1.11 8.69
C LYS A 83 -13.95 0.65 9.29
N LYS A 84 -14.98 0.48 8.46
CA LYS A 84 -16.30 -0.01 8.89
C LYS A 84 -16.27 -1.42 9.49
N TRP A 85 -15.41 -2.31 8.97
CA TRP A 85 -15.23 -3.64 9.56
C TRP A 85 -14.51 -3.55 10.90
N GLU A 86 -13.47 -2.72 10.97
CA GLU A 86 -12.69 -2.49 12.19
C GLU A 86 -13.57 -1.91 13.32
N GLU A 87 -14.38 -0.87 13.02
CA GLU A 87 -15.39 -0.31 13.92
C GLU A 87 -16.40 -1.37 14.39
N ARG A 88 -16.89 -2.22 13.49
CA ARG A 88 -17.79 -3.31 13.87
C ARG A 88 -17.15 -4.32 14.82
N GLN A 89 -15.88 -4.66 14.62
CA GLN A 89 -15.20 -5.58 15.53
C GLN A 89 -14.96 -4.93 16.89
N ILE A 90 -14.51 -3.68 16.93
CA ILE A 90 -14.33 -2.93 18.19
C ILE A 90 -15.65 -2.88 18.96
N GLN A 91 -16.74 -2.51 18.30
CA GLN A 91 -18.07 -2.46 18.93
C GLN A 91 -18.47 -3.84 19.48
N LYS A 92 -18.26 -4.91 18.71
CA LYS A 92 -18.56 -6.27 19.14
C LYS A 92 -17.78 -6.69 20.40
N TYR A 93 -16.54 -6.26 20.57
CA TYR A 93 -15.77 -6.53 21.79
C TYR A 93 -16.27 -5.69 22.97
N ILE A 94 -16.58 -4.41 22.76
CA ILE A 94 -17.16 -3.55 23.80
C ILE A 94 -18.50 -4.11 24.30
N ASP A 95 -19.37 -4.56 23.39
CA ASP A 95 -20.67 -5.10 23.74
C ASP A 95 -20.54 -6.41 24.53
N LYS A 96 -19.59 -7.27 24.15
CA LYS A 96 -19.26 -8.50 24.91
C LYS A 96 -18.74 -8.20 26.31
N ASP A 97 -17.83 -7.24 26.45
CA ASP A 97 -17.30 -6.85 27.77
C ASP A 97 -18.40 -6.30 28.68
N LYS A 98 -19.38 -5.57 28.12
CA LYS A 98 -20.56 -5.10 28.87
C LYS A 98 -21.45 -6.25 29.32
N GLU A 99 -21.78 -7.19 28.43
CA GLU A 99 -22.58 -8.37 28.78
C GLU A 99 -21.89 -9.21 29.87
N GLU A 100 -20.57 -9.39 29.80
CA GLU A 100 -19.82 -10.07 30.86
C GLU A 100 -19.86 -9.30 32.18
N ALA A 101 -19.68 -7.98 32.16
CA ALA A 101 -19.74 -7.16 33.37
C ALA A 101 -21.13 -7.20 34.05
N GLU A 102 -22.21 -7.19 33.28
CA GLU A 102 -23.59 -7.32 33.79
C GLU A 102 -23.88 -8.70 34.38
N LYS A 103 -23.25 -9.76 33.86
CA LYS A 103 -23.42 -11.14 34.36
C LYS A 103 -22.85 -11.36 35.76
N TYR A 104 -21.89 -10.53 36.18
CA TYR A 104 -21.24 -10.61 37.49
C TYR A 104 -21.71 -9.53 38.48
N GLN A 105 -22.73 -8.75 38.10
CA GLN A 105 -23.48 -7.85 38.99
C GLN A 105 -24.77 -8.52 39.48
#